data_AF-B0JLM3-F1
#
_entry.id   AF-B0JLM3-F1
#
_cell.length_a   1.000
_cell.length_b   1.000
_cell.length_c   1.000
_cell.angle_alpha   90.00
_cell.angle_beta   90.00
_cell.angle_gamma   90.00
#
_symmetry.space_group_name_H-M   'P 1'
#
loop_
_entity.id
_entity.type
_entity.pdbx_description
1 polymer ?
#
loop_
_entity_poly.entity_id
_entity_poly.type
_entity_poly.pdbx_seq_one_letter_code
_entity_poly.pdbx_strand_id
1 'polypeptide(L)'
;MRPHKYTKIDQHQDYPCPCRRKGTLCPILLTDAFGCDRCQQIFVVQENGQIIEQLAPHYPYKRTWRWTGFRWVSTNQRLGEGVLPLMMGIILLLSVVWLPLILKSPPGVSVIFGAILVMLLVILPAFIFWLAYRR
;
A
#
# COMPACT_ATOMS: atom_id res chain seq x y z
N MET A 1 -16.34 -2.45 -20.57
CA MET A 1 -15.75 -1.49 -19.62
C MET A 1 -15.76 -0.11 -20.28
N ARG A 2 -16.52 0.87 -19.76
CA ARG A 2 -16.52 2.23 -20.33
C ARG A 2 -15.21 2.93 -19.92
N PRO A 3 -14.50 3.59 -20.84
CA PRO A 3 -13.33 4.39 -20.48
C PRO A 3 -13.82 5.54 -19.60
N HIS A 4 -13.51 5.49 -18.30
CA HIS A 4 -13.74 6.61 -17.42
C HIS A 4 -12.82 7.74 -17.89
N LYS A 5 -13.42 8.78 -18.48
CA LYS A 5 -12.74 10.00 -18.87
C LYS A 5 -12.16 10.63 -17.61
N TYR A 6 -10.84 10.61 -17.49
CA TYR A 6 -10.14 11.16 -16.33
C TYR A 6 -10.26 12.68 -16.34
N THR A 7 -10.70 13.26 -15.23
CA THR A 7 -10.82 14.72 -15.08
C THR A 7 -9.65 15.23 -14.26
N LYS A 8 -8.95 16.25 -14.78
CA LYS A 8 -7.91 16.95 -14.03
C LYS A 8 -8.55 17.65 -12.83
N ILE A 9 -7.89 17.59 -11.69
CA ILE A 9 -8.31 18.25 -10.45
C ILE A 9 -8.04 19.74 -10.62
N ASP A 10 -9.08 20.55 -10.46
CA ASP A 10 -9.00 22.00 -10.50
C ASP A 10 -8.74 22.55 -9.10
N GLN A 11 -7.65 23.28 -8.93
CA GLN A 11 -7.26 23.87 -7.64
C GLN A 11 -8.20 24.98 -7.16
N HIS A 12 -9.05 25.52 -8.04
CA HIS A 12 -10.03 26.55 -7.69
C HIS A 12 -11.40 25.97 -7.33
N GLN A 13 -11.55 24.65 -7.39
CA GLN A 13 -12.81 23.97 -7.12
C GLN A 13 -12.80 23.30 -5.74
N ASP A 14 -13.91 23.45 -5.03
CA ASP A 14 -14.14 22.73 -3.78
C ASP A 14 -14.49 21.27 -4.06
N TYR A 15 -13.77 20.35 -3.44
CA TYR A 15 -14.06 18.91 -3.54
C TYR A 15 -14.54 18.34 -2.22
N PRO A 16 -15.42 17.31 -2.22
CA PRO A 16 -15.81 16.64 -0.99
C PRO A 16 -14.61 15.89 -0.39
N CYS A 17 -14.54 15.77 0.94
CA CYS A 17 -13.46 15.06 1.60
C CYS A 17 -13.53 13.53 1.32
N PRO A 18 -12.42 12.89 0.93
CA PRO A 18 -12.38 11.43 0.73
C PRO A 18 -12.50 10.62 2.04
N CYS A 19 -12.28 11.25 3.20
CA CYS A 19 -12.28 10.59 4.52
C CYS A 19 -13.68 10.31 5.11
N ARG A 20 -14.76 10.41 4.31
CA ARG A 20 -16.18 10.19 4.69
C ARG A 20 -16.75 11.11 5.77
N ARG A 21 -15.93 11.91 6.48
CA ARG A 21 -16.41 13.01 7.32
C ARG A 21 -16.84 14.12 6.38
N LYS A 22 -18.12 14.51 6.40
CA LYS A 22 -18.78 15.52 5.54
C LYS A 22 -18.06 16.90 5.55
N GLY A 23 -16.85 16.96 5.04
CA GLY A 23 -16.02 18.14 4.93
C GLY A 23 -15.67 18.39 3.47
N THR A 24 -15.07 19.55 3.24
CA THR A 24 -14.63 20.02 1.93
C THR A 24 -13.12 20.17 1.93
N LEU A 25 -12.53 19.91 0.77
CA LEU A 25 -11.13 20.14 0.47
C LEU A 25 -11.02 21.58 -0.01
N CYS A 26 -10.35 22.40 0.78
CA CYS A 26 -10.04 23.78 0.47
C CYS A 26 -8.59 23.89 -0.03
N PRO A 27 -8.32 24.66 -1.09
CA PRO A 27 -6.96 24.84 -1.58
C PRO A 27 -6.09 25.58 -0.56
N ILE A 28 -4.84 25.14 -0.42
CA ILE A 28 -3.82 25.84 0.36
C ILE A 28 -3.08 26.76 -0.60
N LEU A 29 -3.30 28.07 -0.44
CA LEU A 29 -2.68 29.10 -1.27
C LEU A 29 -1.17 28.88 -1.40
N LEU A 30 -0.64 29.07 -2.61
CA LEU A 30 0.79 28.93 -2.96
C LEU A 30 1.33 27.48 -2.93
N THR A 31 0.47 26.48 -2.83
CA THR A 31 0.87 25.07 -2.92
C THR A 31 -0.11 24.26 -3.76
N ASP A 32 0.38 23.21 -4.41
CA ASP A 32 -0.47 22.22 -5.09
C ASP A 32 -1.09 21.24 -4.08
N ALA A 33 -1.68 21.77 -3.00
CA ALA A 33 -2.21 20.99 -1.89
C ALA A 33 -3.58 21.49 -1.44
N PHE A 34 -4.37 20.55 -0.95
CA PHE A 34 -5.69 20.77 -0.36
C PHE A 34 -5.68 20.41 1.12
N GLY A 35 -6.27 21.26 1.94
CA GLY A 35 -6.56 20.99 3.35
C GLY A 35 -8.04 20.66 3.53
N CYS A 36 -8.37 19.67 4.36
CA CYS A 36 -9.77 19.44 4.75
C CYS A 36 -10.15 20.25 6.00
N ASP A 37 -11.23 21.01 5.90
CA ASP A 37 -11.83 21.80 6.98
C ASP A 37 -12.18 21.00 8.26
N ARG A 38 -12.61 19.74 8.09
CA ARG A 38 -13.02 18.86 9.20
C ARG A 38 -11.96 17.87 9.65
N CYS A 39 -11.18 17.35 8.71
CA CYS A 39 -10.24 16.27 9.00
C CYS A 39 -8.85 16.79 9.36
N GLN A 40 -8.54 18.07 9.06
CA GLN A 40 -7.22 18.68 9.23
C GLN A 40 -6.09 17.85 8.60
N GLN A 41 -6.43 17.09 7.55
CA GLN A 41 -5.47 16.33 6.75
C GLN A 41 -5.12 17.14 5.51
N ILE A 42 -3.85 17.08 5.12
CA ILE A 42 -3.32 17.71 3.92
C ILE A 42 -3.25 16.67 2.82
N PHE A 43 -3.70 17.03 1.62
CA PHE A 43 -3.69 16.21 0.43
C PHE A 43 -2.91 16.93 -0.66
N VAL A 44 -1.82 16.35 -1.14
CA VAL A 44 -1.01 16.94 -2.21
C VAL A 44 -1.48 16.41 -3.55
N VAL A 45 -1.63 17.28 -4.53
CA VAL A 45 -1.92 16.90 -5.91
C VAL A 45 -0.62 16.41 -6.54
N GLN A 46 -0.62 15.20 -7.12
CA GLN A 46 0.53 14.71 -7.87
C GLN A 46 0.72 15.51 -9.16
N GLU A 47 1.93 15.55 -9.71
CA GLU A 47 2.30 16.29 -10.93
C GLU A 47 1.35 16.02 -12.14
N ASN A 48 0.80 14.80 -12.21
CA ASN A 48 -0.17 14.41 -13.24
C ASN A 48 -1.53 15.14 -13.12
N GLY A 49 -1.78 15.87 -12.03
CA GLY A 49 -2.97 16.67 -11.79
C GLY A 49 -4.27 15.89 -11.63
N GLN A 50 -4.21 14.55 -11.53
CA GLN A 50 -5.40 13.68 -11.51
C GLN A 50 -5.57 12.92 -10.19
N ILE A 51 -4.54 12.92 -9.36
CA ILE A 51 -4.44 12.10 -8.16
C ILE A 51 -4.07 13.01 -6.99
N ILE A 52 -4.77 12.84 -5.88
CA ILE A 52 -4.39 13.41 -4.58
C ILE A 52 -3.76 12.33 -3.72
N GLU A 53 -2.74 12.72 -2.97
CA GLU A 53 -1.99 11.89 -2.04
C GLU A 53 -2.09 12.49 -0.64
N GLN A 54 -2.46 11.70 0.36
CA GLN A 54 -2.51 12.17 1.74
C GLN A 54 -1.09 12.33 2.29
N LEU A 55 -0.79 13.52 2.80
CA LEU A 55 0.43 13.81 3.53
C LEU A 55 0.27 13.26 4.96
N ALA A 56 0.70 12.02 5.18
CA ALA A 56 0.70 11.41 6.51
C ALA A 56 2.05 11.68 7.21
N PRO A 57 2.06 12.07 8.50
CA PRO A 57 3.30 12.28 9.25
C PRO A 57 4.09 10.97 9.48
N HIS A 58 3.42 9.82 9.37
CA HIS A 58 4.05 8.50 9.44
C HIS A 58 4.09 7.84 8.05
N TYR A 59 5.29 7.81 7.45
CA TYR A 59 5.63 7.00 6.28
C TYR A 59 5.68 5.54 6.73
N PRO A 60 4.80 4.66 6.23
CA PRO A 60 5.02 4.04 4.92
C PRO A 60 3.74 3.85 4.08
N TYR A 61 2.61 4.42 4.48
CA TYR A 61 1.30 4.14 3.86
C TYR A 61 0.66 5.39 3.25
N LYS A 62 1.14 5.78 2.08
CA LYS A 62 0.57 6.86 1.28
C LYS A 62 -0.73 6.42 0.62
N ARG A 63 -1.86 6.95 1.08
CA ARG A 63 -3.15 6.74 0.43
C ARG A 63 -3.31 7.74 -0.71
N THR A 64 -3.68 7.24 -1.88
CA THR A 64 -3.96 8.07 -3.04
C THR A 64 -5.39 7.87 -3.52
N TRP A 65 -6.00 8.97 -3.94
CA TRP A 65 -7.34 8.97 -4.54
C TRP A 65 -7.28 9.67 -5.88
N ARG A 66 -8.11 9.20 -6.80
CA ARG A 66 -8.32 9.80 -8.12
C ARG A 66 -9.75 10.31 -8.21
N TRP A 67 -9.89 11.48 -8.81
CA TRP A 67 -11.20 12.07 -9.05
C TRP A 67 -11.82 11.51 -10.33
N THR A 68 -13.06 11.03 -10.25
CA THR A 68 -13.80 10.53 -11.43
C THR A 68 -14.80 11.53 -12.00
N GLY A 69 -14.79 12.77 -11.54
CA GLY A 69 -15.76 13.82 -11.89
C GLY A 69 -16.92 13.96 -10.90
N PHE A 70 -17.22 12.91 -10.12
CA PHE A 70 -18.34 12.90 -9.15
C PHE A 70 -17.96 12.31 -7.79
N ARG A 71 -16.93 11.44 -7.74
CA ARG A 71 -16.48 10.82 -6.50
C ARG A 71 -14.98 10.56 -6.52
N TRP A 72 -14.43 10.38 -5.32
CA TRP A 72 -13.10 9.85 -5.12
C TRP A 72 -13.10 8.33 -5.28
N VAL A 73 -12.12 7.83 -6.03
CA VAL A 73 -11.79 6.41 -6.15
C VAL A 73 -10.37 6.21 -5.65
N SER A 74 -10.17 5.33 -4.68
CA SER A 74 -8.83 5.00 -4.17
C SER A 74 -8.02 4.30 -5.26
N THR A 75 -6.88 4.87 -5.64
CA THR A 75 -5.98 4.27 -6.65
C THR A 75 -4.91 3.40 -6.04
N ASN A 76 -4.45 3.74 -4.83
CA ASN A 76 -3.57 2.88 -4.06
C ASN A 76 -4.42 1.95 -3.19
N GLN A 77 -5.00 0.93 -3.82
CA GLN A 77 -5.47 -0.24 -3.08
C GLN A 77 -4.23 -0.94 -2.49
N ARG A 78 -3.90 -0.56 -1.26
CA ARG A 78 -3.26 -1.44 -0.25
C ARG A 78 -2.21 -2.38 -0.85
N LEU A 79 -1.17 -1.85 -1.51
CA LEU A 79 -0.04 -2.70 -1.92
C LEU A 79 0.55 -3.46 -0.72
N GLY A 80 0.42 -2.90 0.50
CA GLY A 80 0.79 -3.58 1.75
C GLY A 80 -0.20 -4.63 2.27
N GLU A 81 -1.51 -4.52 2.02
CA GLU A 81 -2.46 -5.52 2.55
C GLU A 81 -2.67 -6.72 1.64
N GLY A 82 -2.23 -6.67 0.37
CA GLY A 82 -2.15 -7.87 -0.46
C GLY A 82 -0.85 -8.66 -0.20
N VAL A 83 0.25 -7.96 0.08
CA VAL A 83 1.56 -8.59 0.33
C VAL A 83 1.57 -9.35 1.65
N LEU A 84 1.03 -8.78 2.74
CA LEU A 84 0.99 -9.46 4.05
C LEU A 84 0.29 -10.84 4.03
N PRO A 85 -0.94 -11.01 3.51
CA PRO A 85 -1.59 -12.32 3.43
C PRO A 85 -0.94 -13.23 2.38
N LEU A 86 -0.39 -12.68 1.29
CA LEU A 86 0.38 -13.47 0.32
C LEU A 86 1.65 -14.05 0.94
N MET A 87 2.36 -13.26 1.75
CA MET A 87 3.56 -13.68 2.49
C MET A 87 3.21 -14.76 3.51
N MET A 88 2.15 -14.57 4.30
CA MET A 88 1.63 -15.60 5.20
C MET A 88 1.32 -16.90 4.43
N GLY A 89 0.70 -16.80 3.25
CA GLY A 89 0.40 -17.95 2.40
C GLY A 89 1.65 -18.69 1.90
N ILE A 90 2.67 -17.96 1.43
CA ILE A 90 3.93 -18.55 0.94
C ILE A 90 4.69 -19.23 2.09
N ILE A 91 4.77 -18.58 3.26
CA ILE A 91 5.39 -19.12 4.47
C ILE A 91 4.68 -20.41 4.89
N LEU A 92 3.34 -20.39 4.94
CA LEU A 92 2.54 -21.55 5.30
C LEU A 92 2.75 -22.70 4.31
N LEU A 93 2.69 -22.44 3.00
CA LEU A 93 2.95 -23.44 1.96
C LEU A 93 4.33 -24.07 2.08
N LEU A 94 5.38 -23.25 2.23
CA LEU A 94 6.74 -23.75 2.45
C LEU A 94 6.81 -24.62 3.71
N SER A 95 6.21 -24.17 4.81
CA SER A 95 6.22 -24.95 6.06
C SER A 95 5.49 -26.29 5.93
N VAL A 96 4.32 -26.32 5.26
CA VAL A 96 3.49 -27.53 5.09
C VAL A 96 4.14 -28.53 4.15
N VAL A 97 4.82 -28.08 3.10
CA VAL A 97 5.52 -28.94 2.15
C VAL A 97 6.80 -29.53 2.76
N TRP A 98 7.52 -28.75 3.56
CA TRP A 98 8.81 -29.17 4.11
C TRP A 98 8.68 -30.00 5.40
N LEU A 99 7.65 -29.78 6.23
CA LEU A 99 7.39 -30.60 7.44
C LEU A 99 7.39 -32.13 7.19
N PRO A 100 6.61 -32.66 6.21
CA PRO A 100 6.57 -34.10 5.96
C PRO A 100 7.87 -34.63 5.36
N LEU A 101 8.65 -33.79 4.67
CA LEU A 101 9.97 -34.13 4.14
C LEU A 101 11.01 -34.28 5.26
N ILE A 102 10.96 -33.41 6.26
CA ILE A 102 11.81 -33.45 7.46
C ILE A 102 11.49 -34.69 8.30
N LEU A 103 10.21 -35.05 8.44
CA LEU A 103 9.76 -36.22 9.21
C LEU A 103 10.13 -37.57 8.59
N LYS A 104 10.18 -37.66 7.25
CA LYS A 104 10.47 -38.91 6.53
C LYS A 104 11.96 -39.12 6.21
N SER A 105 12.81 -38.13 6.39
CA SER A 105 14.22 -38.20 5.98
C SER A 105 15.16 -38.64 7.12
N PRO A 106 16.26 -39.32 6.81
CA PRO A 106 17.27 -39.71 7.81
C PRO A 106 17.89 -38.48 8.48
N PRO A 107 18.33 -38.60 9.75
CA PRO A 107 18.59 -37.47 10.64
C PRO A 107 19.64 -36.47 10.12
N GLY A 108 20.63 -36.91 9.35
CA GLY A 108 21.63 -36.00 8.76
C GLY A 108 21.10 -35.11 7.63
N VAL A 109 20.11 -35.59 6.88
CA VAL A 109 19.53 -34.87 5.72
C VAL A 109 18.39 -33.95 6.17
N SER A 110 17.66 -34.36 7.23
CA SER A 110 16.61 -33.58 7.87
C SER A 110 17.11 -32.24 8.43
N VAL A 111 18.31 -32.22 9.01
CA VAL A 111 18.95 -30.98 9.53
C VAL A 111 19.29 -29.98 8.43
N ILE A 112 19.79 -30.46 7.28
CA ILE A 112 20.13 -29.61 6.13
C ILE A 112 18.87 -28.97 5.56
N PHE A 113 17.80 -29.75 5.38
CA PHE A 113 16.53 -29.22 4.88
C PHE A 113 15.87 -28.25 5.87
N GLY A 114 15.94 -28.53 7.17
CA GLY A 114 15.48 -27.60 8.21
C GLY A 114 16.25 -26.27 8.19
N ALA A 115 17.58 -26.31 8.04
CA ALA A 115 18.41 -25.11 7.98
C ALA A 115 18.09 -24.25 6.75
N ILE A 116 17.89 -24.86 5.58
CA ILE A 116 17.51 -24.16 4.35
C ILE A 116 16.14 -23.50 4.51
N LEU A 117 15.16 -24.18 5.11
CA LEU A 117 13.82 -23.63 5.34
C LEU A 117 13.86 -22.40 6.25
N VAL A 118 14.60 -22.48 7.37
CA VAL A 118 14.77 -21.35 8.31
C VAL A 118 15.46 -20.17 7.62
N MET A 119 16.51 -20.43 6.84
CA MET A 119 17.23 -19.41 6.09
C MET A 119 16.30 -18.68 5.09
N LEU A 120 15.46 -19.43 4.38
CA LEU A 120 14.51 -18.89 3.40
C LEU A 120 13.41 -18.06 4.08
N LEU A 121 12.92 -18.51 5.23
CA LEU A 121 11.93 -17.81 6.05
C LEU A 121 12.45 -16.50 6.65
N VAL A 122 13.76 -16.37 6.87
CA VAL A 122 14.37 -15.14 7.41
C VAL A 122 14.77 -14.17 6.30
N ILE A 123 15.34 -14.68 5.19
CA ILE A 123 15.85 -13.84 4.09
C ILE A 123 14.70 -13.18 3.32
N LEU A 124 13.60 -13.88 3.04
CA LEU A 124 12.45 -13.32 2.31
C LEU A 124 11.86 -12.06 2.96
N PRO A 125 11.49 -12.07 4.26
CA PRO A 125 10.98 -10.87 4.92
C PRO A 125 12.04 -9.78 5.08
N ALA A 126 13.30 -10.13 5.34
CA ALA A 126 14.39 -9.15 5.46
C ALA A 126 14.65 -8.41 4.14
N PHE A 127 14.65 -9.13 3.01
CA PHE A 127 14.85 -8.55 1.69
C PHE A 127 13.70 -7.62 1.28
N ILE A 128 12.46 -7.99 1.59
CA ILE A 128 11.29 -7.14 1.35
C ILE A 128 11.30 -5.91 2.25
N PHE A 129 11.66 -6.06 3.52
CA PHE A 129 11.80 -4.92 4.45
C PHE A 129 12.88 -3.95 3.94
N TRP A 130 14.00 -4.47 3.45
CA TRP A 130 15.03 -3.66 2.82
C TRP A 130 14.52 -2.92 1.57
N LEU A 131 13.80 -3.60 0.67
CA LEU A 131 13.20 -2.96 -0.51
C LEU A 131 12.15 -1.89 -0.15
N ALA A 132 11.37 -2.12 0.90
CA ALA A 132 10.36 -1.19 1.38
C ALA A 132 10.98 0.05 2.07
N TYR A 133 12.13 -0.11 2.73
CA TYR A 133 12.85 0.98 3.40
C TYR A 133 13.75 1.78 2.44
N ARG A 134 14.13 1.19 1.30
CA ARG A 134 15.02 1.81 0.29
C ARG A 134 14.26 2.68 -0.74
N ARG A 135 12.92 2.75 -0.69
CA ARG A 135 12.09 3.63 -1.51
C ARG A 135 11.52 4.79 -0.71
#